data_AF-A0AAV2BJ65-F1
#
_entry.id   AF-A0AAV2BJ65-F1
#
_cell.length_a   1.000
_cell.length_b   1.000
_cell.length_c   1.000
_cell.angle_alpha   90.00
_cell.angle_beta   90.00
_cell.angle_gamma   90.00
#
_symmetry.space_group_name_H-M   'P 1'
#
loop_
_entity.id
_entity.type
_entity.pdbx_description
1 polymer ?
#
loop_
_entity_poly.entity_id
_entity_poly.type
_entity_poly.pdbx_seq_one_letter_code
_entity_poly.pdbx_strand_id
1 'polypeptide(L)'
;MPSFPYLIPLFLGMTFDARYSKPGVDIFDSKYVNDAKVTDVKQTKSTYIVVNSTSDVKDALDIKGDLSLKIKTGMINVDGKGSYLKSRGDTVNKVEILTTLQYTSSVHSFQNGIKPRDGWMEKFNTKVLGTHYVSRITYGAEMVASLRFEVFNSSDVQNVKGEVYAAFEPSGNGLNLTAEGKLEMLQKKVQDKCNLAISYYGTVPLKSIPNDITGFRKLVTTFKEQVDEANLQDGIPMEVELTPLEDIVSVENRDKFKFIKNKDLQLRLEEFEDMLDEMRQARLAIIGWAKTLPYYIKEEHEKEVGQMIKKITEVTQVFYDVIWKMDLTQGPGQLKPALEAYNYDGRAIYKRYHKLVTRLIQRLNPLIKRDEMAASTYIQWGNNNCTADNVQVLYEGFAISSTEEASGGPAQYECAPKMPAKGYDLDVGPVRSYLAGIRYTEFDKDVNPFQGSNAKNISEKGVTCAKCHSPDSFSVAMLSATEKCPVTWETMYTGYLMSTRAFTQSTRYICVDDTPAAGYEMDAEEDARDTIALTVVHFPGSLPPETYVKNAFIRCVVCAMKSNQVSF
;
A
#
# COMPACT_ATOMS: atom_id res chain seq x y z
N MET A 1 -37.02 13.86 11.92
CA MET A 1 -36.65 13.75 10.49
C MET A 1 -35.35 12.97 10.40
N PRO A 2 -35.01 12.33 9.28
CA PRO A 2 -33.73 11.65 9.14
C PRO A 2 -32.59 12.68 9.04
N SER A 3 -31.58 12.55 9.89
CA SER A 3 -30.33 13.27 9.74
C SER A 3 -29.33 12.49 8.89
N PHE A 4 -28.39 13.21 8.28
CA PHE A 4 -27.41 12.68 7.33
C PHE A 4 -26.04 13.30 7.66
N PRO A 5 -24.92 12.55 7.66
CA PRO A 5 -23.61 13.17 7.77
C PRO A 5 -23.39 14.13 6.60
N TYR A 6 -22.48 15.10 6.76
CA TYR A 6 -22.14 16.04 5.70
C TYR A 6 -21.17 15.41 4.70
N LEU A 7 -21.53 15.37 3.42
CA LEU A 7 -20.90 14.47 2.45
C LEU A 7 -20.34 15.17 1.20
N ILE A 8 -20.80 16.40 0.95
CA ILE A 8 -20.66 17.23 -0.26
C ILE A 8 -20.91 18.67 0.23
N PRO A 9 -20.38 19.75 -0.38
CA PRO A 9 -20.78 21.10 -0.01
C PRO A 9 -22.29 21.28 -0.19
N LEU A 10 -23.04 21.06 0.90
CA LEU A 10 -24.49 21.19 0.98
C LEU A 10 -24.76 22.47 1.76
N PHE A 11 -25.44 23.40 1.11
CA PHE A 11 -25.78 24.67 1.74
C PHE A 11 -27.22 24.64 2.23
N LEU A 12 -27.52 25.45 3.23
CA LEU A 12 -28.88 25.62 3.72
C LEU A 12 -29.78 26.08 2.56
N GLY A 13 -30.87 25.35 2.31
CA GLY A 13 -31.78 25.60 1.18
C GLY A 13 -31.45 24.88 -0.12
N MET A 14 -30.28 24.27 -0.23
CA MET A 14 -29.92 23.48 -1.40
C MET A 14 -30.84 22.27 -1.50
N THR A 15 -31.36 22.00 -2.69
CA THR A 15 -32.13 20.78 -2.92
C THR A 15 -31.22 19.55 -2.98
N PHE A 16 -31.77 18.37 -2.72
CA PHE A 16 -31.03 17.12 -2.64
C PHE A 16 -31.87 15.97 -3.17
N ASP A 17 -31.28 15.17 -4.05
CA ASP A 17 -31.88 13.92 -4.51
C ASP A 17 -31.49 12.76 -3.60
N ALA A 18 -32.37 12.41 -2.66
CA ALA A 18 -32.15 11.32 -1.73
C ALA A 18 -32.13 9.92 -2.38
N ARG A 19 -32.58 9.78 -3.64
CA ARG A 19 -32.50 8.50 -4.37
C ARG A 19 -31.05 8.18 -4.70
N TYR A 20 -30.35 9.16 -5.26
CA TYR A 20 -28.98 9.01 -5.76
C TYR A 20 -27.92 9.64 -4.86
N SER A 21 -28.31 10.33 -3.79
CA SER A 21 -27.44 11.11 -2.90
C SER A 21 -26.69 12.22 -3.65
N LYS A 22 -27.41 13.01 -4.44
CA LYS A 22 -26.83 14.08 -5.27
C LYS A 22 -27.33 15.46 -4.83
N PRO A 23 -26.45 16.47 -4.75
CA PRO A 23 -26.87 17.85 -4.55
C PRO A 23 -27.66 18.33 -5.77
N GLY A 24 -28.65 19.17 -5.54
CA GLY A 24 -29.46 19.82 -6.54
C GLY A 24 -29.14 21.32 -6.64
N VAL A 25 -30.16 22.11 -6.93
CA VAL A 25 -30.09 23.57 -7.06
C VAL A 25 -30.70 24.29 -5.86
N ASP A 26 -30.33 25.55 -5.66
CA ASP A 26 -30.95 26.39 -4.64
C ASP A 26 -32.30 26.92 -5.10
N ILE A 27 -33.35 26.61 -4.35
CA ILE A 27 -34.72 27.05 -4.65
C ILE A 27 -35.20 28.17 -3.73
N PHE A 28 -34.42 28.56 -2.72
CA PHE A 28 -34.74 29.64 -1.79
C PHE A 28 -33.97 30.92 -2.15
N ASP A 29 -34.52 32.06 -1.74
CA ASP A 29 -33.83 33.35 -1.83
C ASP A 29 -32.63 33.39 -0.87
N SER A 30 -31.50 33.96 -1.32
CA SER A 30 -30.28 34.08 -0.51
C SER A 30 -30.51 34.85 0.78
N LYS A 31 -31.51 35.74 0.85
CA LYS A 31 -31.88 36.42 2.10
C LYS A 31 -32.26 35.44 3.22
N TYR A 32 -32.93 34.33 2.90
CA TYR A 32 -33.32 33.34 3.90
C TYR A 32 -32.12 32.52 4.40
N VAL A 33 -31.09 32.40 3.58
CA VAL A 33 -29.83 31.74 3.96
C VAL A 33 -28.97 32.69 4.80
N ASN A 34 -28.95 33.97 4.44
CA ASN A 34 -28.22 35.01 5.19
C ASN A 34 -28.87 35.33 6.55
N ASP A 35 -30.20 35.27 6.62
CA ASP A 35 -30.98 35.50 7.84
C ASP A 35 -31.27 34.19 8.60
N ALA A 36 -30.48 33.14 8.37
CA ALA A 36 -30.65 31.85 9.00
C ALA A 36 -30.68 31.98 10.54
N LYS A 37 -31.56 31.21 11.18
CA LYS A 37 -31.56 31.10 12.64
C LYS A 37 -30.32 30.32 13.06
N VAL A 38 -29.38 31.02 13.70
CA VAL A 38 -28.19 30.44 14.33
C VAL A 38 -28.50 30.16 15.80
N THR A 39 -28.28 28.93 16.23
CA THR A 39 -28.38 28.53 17.63
C THR A 39 -27.01 28.06 18.11
N ASP A 40 -26.45 28.76 19.10
CA ASP A 40 -25.22 28.33 19.77
C ASP A 40 -25.51 27.13 20.67
N VAL A 41 -24.74 26.05 20.51
CA VAL A 41 -24.90 24.81 21.27
C VAL A 41 -23.71 24.54 22.18
N LYS A 42 -22.48 24.66 21.65
CA LYS A 42 -21.20 24.45 22.36
C LYS A 42 -21.18 23.19 23.25
N GLN A 43 -21.57 22.05 22.68
CA GLN A 43 -21.69 20.77 23.40
C GLN A 43 -20.69 19.73 22.87
N THR A 44 -20.05 18.98 23.77
CA THR A 44 -19.22 17.82 23.43
C THR A 44 -19.96 16.52 23.76
N LYS A 45 -19.96 15.57 22.82
CA LYS A 45 -20.43 14.21 22.98
C LYS A 45 -19.29 13.24 22.69
N SER A 46 -19.07 12.28 23.59
CA SER A 46 -18.03 11.26 23.47
C SER A 46 -18.62 9.89 23.76
N THR A 47 -18.43 8.93 22.87
CA THR A 47 -18.93 7.56 22.99
C THR A 47 -17.89 6.56 22.54
N TYR A 48 -17.95 5.34 23.06
CA TYR A 48 -17.17 4.20 22.57
C TYR A 48 -18.05 2.98 22.36
N ILE A 49 -17.61 2.09 21.47
CA ILE A 49 -18.16 0.74 21.26
C ILE A 49 -17.03 -0.27 21.13
N VAL A 50 -17.21 -1.46 21.70
CA VAL A 50 -16.36 -2.62 21.41
C VAL A 50 -16.92 -3.32 20.19
N VAL A 51 -16.17 -3.29 19.08
CA VAL A 51 -16.66 -3.69 17.76
C VAL A 51 -16.71 -5.22 17.63
N ASN A 52 -17.92 -5.77 17.45
CA ASN A 52 -18.16 -7.17 17.08
C ASN A 52 -18.60 -7.35 15.63
N SER A 53 -19.33 -6.38 15.09
CA SER A 53 -19.99 -6.51 13.79
C SER A 53 -19.82 -5.25 12.92
N THR A 54 -20.23 -5.35 11.66
CA THR A 54 -20.36 -4.16 10.80
C THR A 54 -21.55 -3.29 11.23
N SER A 55 -22.58 -3.87 11.84
CA SER A 55 -23.69 -3.11 12.43
C SER A 55 -23.20 -2.19 13.54
N ASP A 56 -22.38 -2.70 14.46
CA ASP A 56 -21.85 -1.93 15.59
C ASP A 56 -21.11 -0.68 15.11
N VAL A 57 -20.36 -0.80 14.02
CA VAL A 57 -19.67 0.33 13.40
C VAL A 57 -20.65 1.33 12.79
N LYS A 58 -21.67 0.85 12.07
CA LYS A 58 -22.71 1.73 11.53
C LYS A 58 -23.45 2.49 12.64
N ASP A 59 -23.76 1.80 13.74
CA ASP A 59 -24.46 2.37 14.89
C ASP A 59 -23.59 3.41 15.61
N ALA A 60 -22.29 3.13 15.79
CA ALA A 60 -21.37 4.08 16.40
C ALA A 60 -21.15 5.34 15.54
N LEU A 61 -21.19 5.21 14.22
CA LEU A 61 -21.01 6.33 13.30
C LEU A 61 -22.33 7.05 12.96
N ASP A 62 -23.49 6.51 13.38
CA ASP A 62 -24.83 6.96 12.97
C ASP A 62 -25.01 6.99 11.43
N ILE A 63 -24.52 5.94 10.75
CA ILE A 63 -24.55 5.82 9.28
C ILE A 63 -25.48 4.67 8.87
N LYS A 64 -26.54 5.00 8.13
CA LYS A 64 -27.49 4.01 7.58
C LYS A 64 -26.90 3.23 6.41
N GLY A 65 -27.37 1.99 6.20
CA GLY A 65 -26.79 1.04 5.23
C GLY A 65 -26.64 1.55 3.79
N ASP A 66 -27.63 2.27 3.26
CA ASP A 66 -27.54 2.84 1.89
C ASP A 66 -26.40 3.85 1.74
N LEU A 67 -26.19 4.65 2.77
CA LEU A 67 -25.12 5.62 2.80
C LEU A 67 -23.76 4.96 3.07
N SER A 68 -23.73 3.96 3.95
CA SER A 68 -22.53 3.17 4.24
C SER A 68 -21.92 2.59 2.96
N LEU A 69 -22.75 1.98 2.10
CA LEU A 69 -22.34 1.45 0.80
C LEU A 69 -21.69 2.53 -0.09
N LYS A 70 -22.28 3.72 -0.17
CA LYS A 70 -21.75 4.83 -0.99
C LYS A 70 -20.42 5.39 -0.46
N ILE A 71 -20.25 5.43 0.86
CA ILE A 71 -18.99 5.85 1.49
C ILE A 71 -17.89 4.80 1.25
N LYS A 72 -18.20 3.51 1.47
CA LYS A 72 -17.26 2.39 1.32
C LYS A 72 -16.70 2.24 -0.09
N THR A 73 -17.52 2.58 -1.10
CA THR A 73 -17.13 2.57 -2.51
C THR A 73 -16.34 3.82 -2.92
N GLY A 74 -16.26 4.84 -2.07
CA GLY A 74 -15.60 6.12 -2.38
C GLY A 74 -16.41 7.03 -3.31
N MET A 75 -17.67 6.70 -3.60
CA MET A 75 -18.58 7.59 -4.34
C MET A 75 -18.84 8.88 -3.58
N ILE A 76 -18.81 8.77 -2.25
CA ILE A 76 -18.94 9.87 -1.34
C ILE A 76 -17.67 9.89 -0.48
N ASN A 77 -16.88 10.95 -0.63
CA ASN A 77 -15.69 11.18 0.18
C ASN A 77 -16.07 12.06 1.35
N VAL A 78 -15.73 11.60 2.55
CA VAL A 78 -16.08 12.28 3.80
C VAL A 78 -14.87 12.18 4.72
N ASP A 79 -14.55 13.29 5.38
CA ASP A 79 -13.57 13.27 6.47
C ASP A 79 -14.19 12.63 7.73
N GLY A 80 -13.43 12.56 8.83
CA GLY A 80 -13.96 12.05 10.09
C GLY A 80 -14.50 10.61 9.99
N LYS A 81 -15.78 10.42 10.34
CA LYS A 81 -16.45 9.11 10.37
C LYS A 81 -16.44 8.37 9.04
N GLY A 82 -16.63 9.06 7.93
CA GLY A 82 -16.67 8.38 6.62
C GLY A 82 -15.27 7.97 6.14
N SER A 83 -14.23 8.71 6.51
CA SER A 83 -12.84 8.33 6.24
C SER A 83 -12.48 7.03 6.96
N TYR A 84 -12.90 6.87 8.21
CA TYR A 84 -12.76 5.61 8.94
C TYR A 84 -13.53 4.48 8.23
N LEU A 85 -14.80 4.70 7.88
CA LEU A 85 -15.63 3.65 7.23
C LEU A 85 -15.07 3.20 5.87
N LYS A 86 -14.48 4.13 5.12
CA LYS A 86 -13.82 3.87 3.83
C LYS A 86 -12.48 3.15 3.98
N SER A 87 -11.68 3.49 5.00
CA SER A 87 -10.37 2.86 5.25
C SER A 87 -10.48 1.51 5.95
N ARG A 88 -11.59 1.26 6.66
CA ARG A 88 -11.86 0.00 7.35
C ARG A 88 -11.94 -1.14 6.34
N GLY A 89 -10.96 -2.03 6.38
CA GLY A 89 -10.89 -3.16 5.46
C GLY A 89 -10.08 -4.37 5.94
N ASP A 90 -9.27 -4.24 6.99
CA ASP A 90 -8.63 -5.40 7.61
C ASP A 90 -9.07 -5.54 9.07
N THR A 91 -9.83 -6.60 9.32
CA THR A 91 -10.34 -7.00 10.63
C THR A 91 -9.78 -8.35 11.07
N VAL A 92 -8.81 -8.91 10.34
CA VAL A 92 -8.25 -10.23 10.66
C VAL A 92 -7.32 -10.09 11.86
N ASN A 93 -7.44 -11.01 12.81
CA ASN A 93 -6.66 -11.04 14.05
C ASN A 93 -6.66 -9.71 14.81
N LYS A 94 -7.78 -8.98 14.78
CA LYS A 94 -7.92 -7.66 15.40
C LYS A 94 -9.12 -7.62 16.32
N VAL A 95 -8.95 -7.03 17.49
CA VAL A 95 -10.04 -6.63 18.38
C VAL A 95 -10.02 -5.10 18.44
N GLU A 96 -11.18 -4.48 18.24
CA GLU A 96 -11.26 -3.03 18.04
C GLU A 96 -12.21 -2.39 19.06
N ILE A 97 -11.76 -1.29 19.67
CA ILE A 97 -12.61 -0.34 20.38
C ILE A 97 -12.67 0.93 19.54
N LEU A 98 -13.87 1.31 19.13
CA LEU A 98 -14.10 2.51 18.32
C LEU A 98 -14.65 3.61 19.22
N THR A 99 -13.96 4.75 19.25
CA THR A 99 -14.38 5.93 20.01
C THR A 99 -14.76 7.04 19.04
N THR A 100 -15.92 7.66 19.25
CA THR A 100 -16.39 8.80 18.47
C THR A 100 -16.51 10.01 19.37
N LEU A 101 -15.91 11.11 18.94
CA LEU A 101 -15.91 12.38 19.63
C LEU A 101 -16.51 13.44 18.71
N GLN A 102 -17.49 14.18 19.20
CA GLN A 102 -18.19 15.20 18.45
C GLN A 102 -18.29 16.45 19.31
N TYR A 103 -17.86 17.57 18.76
CA TYR A 103 -18.07 18.89 19.34
C TYR A 103 -19.00 19.67 18.42
N THR A 104 -20.17 20.05 18.93
CA THR A 104 -21.16 20.86 18.21
C THR A 104 -21.04 22.31 18.66
N SER A 105 -20.69 23.19 17.74
CA SER A 105 -20.54 24.63 17.97
C SER A 105 -21.88 25.33 17.83
N SER A 106 -22.46 25.27 16.64
CA SER A 106 -23.68 25.98 16.25
C SER A 106 -24.57 25.14 15.33
N VAL A 107 -25.83 25.54 15.26
CA VAL A 107 -26.84 24.95 14.37
C VAL A 107 -27.48 26.05 13.56
N HIS A 108 -27.45 25.92 12.25
CA HIS A 108 -28.06 26.88 11.32
C HIS A 108 -29.32 26.25 10.74
N SER A 109 -30.43 26.97 10.78
CA SER A 109 -31.72 26.51 10.27
C SER A 109 -32.52 27.65 9.67
N PHE A 110 -33.51 27.34 8.85
CA PHE A 110 -34.43 28.36 8.36
C PHE A 110 -35.31 28.93 9.47
N GLN A 111 -35.66 30.21 9.33
CA GLN A 111 -36.72 30.83 10.10
C GLN A 111 -38.10 30.32 9.64
N ASN A 112 -39.13 30.50 10.47
CA ASN A 112 -40.47 30.04 10.14
C ASN A 112 -41.04 30.78 8.91
N GLY A 113 -41.76 30.05 8.05
CA GLY A 113 -42.52 30.65 6.94
C GLY A 113 -41.71 30.92 5.66
N ILE A 114 -40.54 30.30 5.49
CA ILE A 114 -39.78 30.35 4.23
C ILE A 114 -40.58 29.79 3.06
N LYS A 115 -40.42 30.42 1.88
CA LYS A 115 -41.01 29.98 0.62
C LYS A 115 -39.94 29.88 -0.47
N PRO A 116 -40.05 28.89 -1.37
CA PRO A 116 -39.23 28.86 -2.58
C PRO A 116 -39.43 30.09 -3.46
N ARG A 117 -38.49 30.35 -4.36
CA ARG A 117 -38.57 31.39 -5.40
C ARG A 117 -39.76 31.13 -6.33
N ASP A 118 -40.42 32.18 -6.80
CA ASP A 118 -41.50 32.04 -7.78
C ASP A 118 -41.03 31.31 -9.05
N GLY A 119 -41.88 30.44 -9.60
CA GLY A 119 -41.59 29.69 -10.84
C GLY A 119 -40.49 28.61 -10.73
N TRP A 120 -40.01 28.27 -9.53
CA TRP A 120 -38.91 27.30 -9.37
C TRP A 120 -39.18 25.93 -10.01
N MET A 121 -40.42 25.44 -9.98
CA MET A 121 -40.83 24.15 -10.59
C MET A 121 -40.94 24.21 -12.12
N GLU A 122 -41.13 25.40 -12.70
CA GLU A 122 -41.15 25.61 -14.15
C GLU A 122 -39.73 25.73 -14.68
N LYS A 123 -38.86 26.37 -13.90
CA LYS A 123 -37.45 26.59 -14.23
C LYS A 123 -36.60 25.32 -14.15
N PHE A 124 -36.91 24.41 -13.22
CA PHE A 124 -36.12 23.21 -12.98
C PHE A 124 -37.00 21.96 -12.98
N ASN A 125 -36.53 20.90 -13.64
CA ASN A 125 -37.23 19.61 -13.62
C ASN A 125 -36.93 18.81 -12.34
N THR A 126 -37.74 17.79 -12.07
CA THR A 126 -37.63 16.92 -10.87
C THR A 126 -36.33 16.12 -10.78
N LYS A 127 -35.60 15.92 -11.88
CA LYS A 127 -34.28 15.27 -11.85
C LYS A 127 -33.20 16.21 -11.30
N VAL A 128 -33.34 17.51 -11.54
CA VAL A 128 -32.43 18.54 -11.03
C VAL A 128 -32.78 18.91 -9.58
N LEU A 129 -34.07 18.99 -9.27
CA LEU A 129 -34.57 19.33 -7.94
C LEU A 129 -34.43 18.19 -6.92
N GLY A 130 -34.45 16.94 -7.36
CA GLY A 130 -34.38 15.82 -6.43
C GLY A 130 -35.67 15.67 -5.61
N THR A 131 -35.54 15.39 -4.31
CA THR A 131 -36.68 15.00 -3.45
C THR A 131 -36.74 15.74 -2.12
N HIS A 132 -35.64 16.31 -1.65
CA HIS A 132 -35.54 17.03 -0.38
C HIS A 132 -34.84 18.38 -0.57
N TYR A 133 -34.85 19.20 0.47
CA TYR A 133 -33.93 20.32 0.62
C TYR A 133 -33.28 20.30 2.00
N VAL A 134 -32.11 20.92 2.09
CA VAL A 134 -31.37 21.07 3.34
C VAL A 134 -32.08 22.13 4.19
N SER A 135 -32.69 21.73 5.30
CA SER A 135 -33.45 22.63 6.17
C SER A 135 -32.67 23.04 7.42
N ARG A 136 -31.63 22.28 7.76
CA ARG A 136 -30.77 22.53 8.91
C ARG A 136 -29.38 21.96 8.68
N ILE A 137 -28.36 22.65 9.17
CA ILE A 137 -26.97 22.21 9.19
C ILE A 137 -26.44 22.34 10.61
N THR A 138 -25.82 21.27 11.10
CA THR A 138 -25.09 21.25 12.37
C THR A 138 -23.61 21.43 12.09
N TYR A 139 -23.00 22.45 12.69
CA TYR A 139 -21.58 22.74 12.56
C TYR A 139 -20.80 22.33 13.80
N GLY A 140 -19.51 22.05 13.60
CA GLY A 140 -18.58 21.73 14.66
C GLY A 140 -17.38 20.94 14.17
N ALA A 141 -16.94 19.96 14.94
CA ALA A 141 -15.90 19.03 14.52
C ALA A 141 -16.15 17.64 15.09
N GLU A 142 -15.73 16.62 14.34
CA GLU A 142 -15.78 15.24 14.81
C GLU A 142 -14.46 14.54 14.61
N MET A 143 -14.25 13.51 15.43
CA MET A 143 -13.11 12.63 15.37
C MET A 143 -13.55 11.20 15.68
N VAL A 144 -13.01 10.25 14.93
CA VAL A 144 -13.07 8.83 15.24
C VAL A 144 -11.67 8.36 15.63
N ALA A 145 -11.56 7.70 16.77
CA ALA A 145 -10.35 7.01 17.20
C ALA A 145 -10.60 5.50 17.22
N SER A 146 -9.81 4.75 16.47
CA SER A 146 -9.85 3.30 16.37
C SER A 146 -8.68 2.73 17.18
N LEU A 147 -8.97 2.12 18.32
CA LEU A 147 -8.00 1.42 19.16
C LEU A 147 -8.04 -0.05 18.77
N ARG A 148 -7.00 -0.53 18.08
CA ARG A 148 -6.89 -1.89 17.57
C ARG A 148 -5.85 -2.66 18.33
N PHE A 149 -6.28 -3.74 18.98
CA PHE A 149 -5.42 -4.79 19.50
C PHE A 149 -5.10 -5.74 18.34
N GLU A 150 -3.91 -5.59 17.76
CA GLU A 150 -3.40 -6.41 16.67
C GLU A 150 -2.80 -7.70 17.26
N VAL A 151 -3.56 -8.78 17.18
CA VAL A 151 -3.25 -10.06 17.82
C VAL A 151 -2.23 -10.82 16.99
N PHE A 152 -1.15 -11.27 17.63
CA PHE A 152 -0.05 -11.97 16.96
C PHE A 152 -0.51 -13.30 16.35
N ASN A 153 -1.35 -14.05 17.08
CA ASN A 153 -1.87 -15.34 16.65
C ASN A 153 -3.39 -15.37 16.57
N SER A 154 -3.92 -15.97 15.51
CA SER A 154 -5.37 -16.14 15.33
C SER A 154 -6.06 -16.92 16.46
N SER A 155 -5.34 -17.82 17.15
CA SER A 155 -5.84 -18.59 18.30
C SER A 155 -6.14 -17.72 19.52
N ASP A 156 -5.43 -16.59 19.67
CA ASP A 156 -5.53 -15.72 20.84
C ASP A 156 -6.65 -14.67 20.72
N VAL A 157 -7.25 -14.54 19.53
CA VAL A 157 -8.25 -13.50 19.24
C VAL A 157 -9.44 -13.58 20.20
N GLN A 158 -9.96 -14.78 20.48
CA GLN A 158 -11.09 -14.94 21.41
C GLN A 158 -10.69 -14.63 22.86
N ASN A 159 -9.44 -14.93 23.24
CA ASN A 159 -8.92 -14.61 24.56
C ASN A 159 -8.81 -13.09 24.73
N VAL A 160 -8.13 -12.40 23.81
CA VAL A 160 -7.99 -10.94 23.83
C VAL A 160 -9.37 -10.26 23.80
N LYS A 161 -10.29 -10.77 22.98
CA LYS A 161 -11.67 -10.29 22.94
C LYS A 161 -12.37 -10.42 24.30
N GLY A 162 -12.26 -11.58 24.96
CA GLY A 162 -12.79 -11.81 26.29
C GLY A 162 -12.24 -10.84 27.33
N GLU A 163 -10.94 -10.52 27.25
CA GLU A 163 -10.30 -9.55 28.14
C GLU A 163 -10.81 -8.12 27.93
N VAL A 164 -11.04 -7.71 26.68
CA VAL A 164 -11.65 -6.41 26.37
C VAL A 164 -13.08 -6.32 26.94
N TYR A 165 -13.90 -7.37 26.76
CA TYR A 165 -15.27 -7.42 27.29
C TYR A 165 -15.34 -7.52 28.81
N ALA A 166 -14.31 -8.06 29.46
CA ALA A 166 -14.22 -8.05 30.92
C ALA A 166 -13.86 -6.66 31.46
N ALA A 167 -13.09 -5.87 30.70
CA ALA A 167 -12.66 -4.54 31.09
C ALA A 167 -13.70 -3.44 30.80
N PHE A 168 -14.49 -3.61 29.74
CA PHE A 168 -15.42 -2.59 29.25
C PHE A 168 -16.80 -3.16 28.90
N GLU A 169 -17.83 -2.35 29.13
CA GLU A 169 -19.16 -2.64 28.59
C GLU A 169 -19.15 -2.61 27.06
N PRO A 170 -20.11 -3.25 26.37
CA PRO A 170 -20.15 -3.26 24.91
C PRO A 170 -20.13 -1.86 24.29
N SER A 171 -20.72 -0.87 24.96
CA SER A 171 -20.70 0.54 24.56
C SER A 171 -20.82 1.44 25.77
N GLY A 172 -20.33 2.67 25.68
CA GLY A 172 -20.51 3.65 26.75
C GLY A 172 -19.99 5.04 26.40
N ASN A 173 -19.82 5.90 27.41
CA ASN A 173 -19.23 7.22 27.23
C ASN A 173 -17.71 7.12 27.03
N GLY A 174 -17.16 7.80 26.03
CA GLY A 174 -15.71 7.76 25.74
C GLY A 174 -14.84 8.31 26.88
N LEU A 175 -15.38 9.17 27.74
CA LEU A 175 -14.69 9.62 28.97
C LEU A 175 -14.45 8.46 29.95
N ASN A 176 -15.38 7.49 30.03
CA ASN A 176 -15.22 6.31 30.88
C ASN A 176 -14.15 5.36 30.32
N LEU A 177 -14.02 5.27 28.99
CA LEU A 177 -12.94 4.52 28.35
C LEU A 177 -11.58 5.14 28.69
N THR A 178 -11.50 6.47 28.71
CA THR A 178 -10.28 7.19 29.05
C THR A 178 -10.02 7.31 30.55
N ALA A 179 -10.84 6.69 31.41
CA ALA A 179 -10.60 6.67 32.85
C ALA A 179 -9.20 6.09 33.14
N GLU A 180 -8.49 6.71 34.07
CA GLU A 180 -7.10 6.36 34.36
C GLU A 180 -6.98 4.91 34.84
N GLY A 181 -6.04 4.17 34.25
CA GLY A 181 -5.67 2.82 34.67
C GLY A 181 -6.40 1.68 33.94
N LYS A 182 -7.63 1.85 33.45
CA LYS A 182 -8.38 0.72 32.84
C LYS A 182 -7.74 0.23 31.55
N LEU A 183 -7.49 1.15 30.61
CA LEU A 183 -6.87 0.83 29.32
C LEU A 183 -5.42 0.35 29.52
N GLU A 184 -4.68 0.94 30.45
CA GLU A 184 -3.30 0.55 30.76
C GLU A 184 -3.22 -0.85 31.38
N MET A 185 -4.11 -1.18 32.32
CA MET A 185 -4.21 -2.52 32.90
C MET A 185 -4.57 -3.56 31.84
N LEU A 186 -5.52 -3.24 30.95
CA LEU A 186 -5.88 -4.11 29.83
C LEU A 186 -4.66 -4.32 28.92
N GLN A 187 -4.01 -3.25 28.45
CA GLN A 187 -2.84 -3.34 27.57
C GLN A 187 -1.74 -4.20 28.20
N LYS A 188 -1.43 -4.00 29.50
CA LYS A 188 -0.46 -4.80 30.24
C LYS A 188 -0.86 -6.28 30.32
N LYS A 189 -2.16 -6.58 30.44
CA LYS A 189 -2.68 -7.95 30.55
C LYS A 189 -2.59 -8.73 29.23
N VAL A 190 -2.67 -8.05 28.09
CA VAL A 190 -2.65 -8.67 26.75
C VAL A 190 -1.37 -8.41 25.96
N GLN A 191 -0.34 -7.81 26.60
CA GLN A 191 0.90 -7.36 25.95
C GLN A 191 1.70 -8.50 25.29
N ASP A 192 1.57 -9.73 25.79
CA ASP A 192 2.22 -10.93 25.26
C ASP A 192 1.50 -11.50 24.02
N LYS A 193 0.26 -11.06 23.75
CA LYS A 193 -0.61 -11.61 22.71
C LYS A 193 -0.91 -10.64 21.58
N CYS A 194 -0.79 -9.33 21.82
CA CYS A 194 -1.13 -8.32 20.85
C CYS A 194 -0.36 -7.02 21.05
N ASN A 195 -0.31 -6.22 19.98
CA ASN A 195 0.14 -4.83 20.05
C ASN A 195 -1.07 -3.88 19.99
N LEU A 196 -0.98 -2.73 20.66
CA LEU A 196 -2.00 -1.68 20.56
C LEU A 196 -1.61 -0.69 19.46
N ALA A 197 -2.47 -0.56 18.44
CA ALA A 197 -2.36 0.46 17.41
C ALA A 197 -3.55 1.42 17.52
N ILE A 198 -3.28 2.73 17.47
CA ILE A 198 -4.33 3.76 17.52
C ILE A 198 -4.34 4.52 16.19
N SER A 199 -5.51 4.68 15.59
CA SER A 199 -5.71 5.43 14.35
C SER A 199 -6.77 6.51 14.53
N TYR A 200 -6.51 7.70 14.01
CA TYR A 200 -7.39 8.87 14.17
C TYR A 200 -7.91 9.35 12.82
N TYR A 201 -9.19 9.70 12.79
CA TYR A 201 -9.90 10.22 11.63
C TYR A 201 -10.68 11.44 12.08
N GLY A 202 -10.09 12.62 11.94
CA GLY A 202 -10.70 13.90 12.31
C GLY A 202 -11.22 14.65 11.08
N THR A 203 -12.21 15.52 11.29
CA THR A 203 -12.58 16.56 10.30
C THR A 203 -11.69 17.80 10.39
N VAL A 204 -10.99 17.97 11.51
CA VAL A 204 -10.04 19.06 11.74
C VAL A 204 -8.62 18.51 11.87
N PRO A 205 -7.59 19.25 11.44
CA PRO A 205 -6.19 18.88 11.68
C PRO A 205 -5.92 18.76 13.18
N LEU A 206 -5.44 17.60 13.61
CA LEU A 206 -5.04 17.35 15.00
C LEU A 206 -3.60 17.86 15.21
N LYS A 207 -3.35 18.59 16.31
CA LYS A 207 -2.01 19.11 16.63
C LYS A 207 -0.97 18.02 16.84
N SER A 208 -1.39 16.90 17.42
CA SER A 208 -0.57 15.71 17.59
C SER A 208 -1.44 14.47 17.37
N ILE A 209 -0.81 13.41 16.86
CA ILE A 209 -1.43 12.11 16.62
C ILE A 209 -0.72 11.11 17.55
N PRO A 210 -1.12 11.04 18.83
CA PRO A 210 -0.45 10.19 19.80
C PRO A 210 -0.63 8.72 19.45
N ASN A 211 0.35 7.88 19.75
CA ASN A 211 0.28 6.43 19.51
C ASN A 211 0.17 5.61 20.79
N ASP A 212 -0.06 6.27 21.93
CA ASP A 212 -0.18 5.66 23.25
C ASP A 212 -1.49 6.05 23.96
N ILE A 213 -1.79 5.35 25.06
CA ILE A 213 -3.03 5.54 25.83
C ILE A 213 -3.05 6.92 26.48
N THR A 214 -1.91 7.39 26.99
CA THR A 214 -1.79 8.69 27.67
C THR A 214 -2.12 9.84 26.71
N GLY A 215 -1.55 9.82 25.52
CA GLY A 215 -1.82 10.80 24.49
C GLY A 215 -3.25 10.67 23.95
N PHE A 216 -3.77 9.45 23.76
CA PHE A 216 -5.18 9.24 23.41
C PHE A 216 -6.13 9.89 24.43
N ARG A 217 -5.92 9.64 25.73
CA ARG A 217 -6.69 10.24 26.82
C ARG A 217 -6.62 11.76 26.74
N LYS A 218 -5.42 12.33 26.64
CA LYS A 218 -5.22 13.77 26.53
C LYS A 218 -6.00 14.35 25.36
N LEU A 219 -5.91 13.72 24.19
CA LEU A 219 -6.62 14.14 22.98
C LEU A 219 -8.14 14.14 23.16
N VAL A 220 -8.71 13.09 23.75
CA VAL A 220 -10.16 13.04 24.02
C VAL A 220 -10.59 14.16 24.98
N THR A 221 -9.77 14.49 25.98
CA THR A 221 -10.08 15.56 26.94
C THR A 221 -9.87 16.98 26.38
N THR A 222 -8.93 17.18 25.46
CA THR A 222 -8.56 18.51 24.92
C THR A 222 -9.08 18.77 23.51
N PHE A 223 -9.88 17.87 22.94
CA PHE A 223 -10.38 18.02 21.56
C PHE A 223 -11.09 19.34 21.31
N LYS A 224 -11.92 19.78 22.26
CA LYS A 224 -12.62 21.08 22.17
C LYS A 224 -11.63 22.24 22.00
N GLU A 225 -10.55 22.26 22.78
CA GLU A 225 -9.53 23.31 22.73
C GLU A 225 -8.85 23.35 21.36
N GLN A 226 -8.57 22.18 20.78
CA GLN A 226 -7.97 22.08 19.44
C GLN A 226 -8.92 22.59 18.34
N VAL A 227 -10.23 22.41 18.51
CA VAL A 227 -11.22 22.96 17.57
C VAL A 227 -11.31 24.48 17.71
N ASP A 228 -11.32 25.00 18.94
CA ASP A 228 -11.37 26.44 19.21
C ASP A 228 -10.12 27.16 18.66
N GLU A 229 -8.94 26.52 18.72
CA GLU A 229 -7.67 27.05 18.17
C GLU A 229 -7.55 26.98 16.64
N ALA A 230 -8.38 26.17 15.97
CA ALA A 230 -8.39 26.07 14.52
C ALA A 230 -9.00 27.31 13.84
N ASN A 231 -9.49 28.30 14.62
CA ASN A 231 -10.12 29.54 14.16
C ASN A 231 -11.27 29.32 13.16
N LEU A 232 -11.97 28.19 13.28
CA LEU A 232 -13.16 27.90 12.47
C LEU A 232 -14.36 28.60 13.13
N GLN A 233 -14.76 29.75 12.60
CA GLN A 233 -15.78 30.63 13.21
C GLN A 233 -17.04 29.88 13.68
N ASP A 234 -17.60 29.01 12.83
CA ASP A 234 -18.71 28.13 13.16
C ASP A 234 -18.30 26.65 13.24
N GLY A 235 -17.07 26.25 12.90
CA GLY A 235 -16.68 24.85 12.69
C GLY A 235 -16.94 24.35 11.25
N ILE A 236 -16.79 23.05 11.03
CA ILE A 236 -17.07 22.35 9.78
C ILE A 236 -18.49 21.77 9.83
N PRO A 237 -19.28 21.81 8.75
CA PRO A 237 -20.53 21.08 8.69
C PRO A 237 -20.33 19.58 8.99
N MET A 238 -21.03 19.06 10.00
CA MET A 238 -20.94 17.65 10.40
C MET A 238 -22.16 16.84 9.95
N GLU A 239 -23.33 17.47 9.99
CA GLU A 239 -24.62 16.81 9.80
C GLU A 239 -25.63 17.77 9.15
N VAL A 240 -26.50 17.23 8.29
CA VAL A 240 -27.59 17.95 7.63
C VAL A 240 -28.92 17.27 7.93
N GLU A 241 -29.96 18.09 8.08
CA GLU A 241 -31.35 17.64 8.14
C GLU A 241 -32.01 17.90 6.77
N LEU A 242 -32.64 16.87 6.23
CA LEU A 242 -33.31 16.92 4.93
C LEU A 242 -34.82 16.96 5.13
N THR A 243 -35.46 17.99 4.58
CA THR A 243 -36.93 18.12 4.57
C THR A 243 -37.47 17.78 3.19
N PRO A 244 -38.49 16.92 3.07
CA PRO A 244 -39.09 16.56 1.79
C PRO A 244 -39.63 17.77 1.02
N LEU A 245 -39.39 17.81 -0.29
CA LEU A 245 -39.98 18.85 -1.16
C LEU A 245 -41.50 18.71 -1.28
N GLU A 246 -42.06 17.51 -1.04
CA GLU A 246 -43.51 17.28 -1.02
C GLU A 246 -44.24 18.09 0.08
N ASP A 247 -43.53 18.50 1.13
CA ASP A 247 -44.10 19.26 2.24
C ASP A 247 -44.33 20.74 1.89
N ILE A 248 -43.64 21.26 0.88
CA ILE A 248 -43.64 22.68 0.51
C ILE A 248 -44.29 22.97 -0.86
N VAL A 249 -44.89 21.96 -1.49
CA VAL A 249 -45.61 22.06 -2.78
C VAL A 249 -47.12 21.91 -2.62
N SER A 250 -47.87 22.38 -3.62
CA SER A 250 -49.31 22.13 -3.70
C SER A 250 -49.62 20.63 -3.79
N VAL A 251 -50.81 20.23 -3.33
CA VAL A 251 -51.25 18.82 -3.23
C VAL A 251 -51.07 18.07 -4.55
N GLU A 252 -51.44 18.71 -5.66
CA GLU A 252 -51.33 18.21 -7.04
C GLU A 252 -49.88 17.97 -7.52
N ASN A 253 -48.88 18.57 -6.86
CA ASN A 253 -47.46 18.37 -7.18
C ASN A 253 -46.73 17.43 -6.22
N ARG A 254 -47.37 16.98 -5.12
CA ARG A 254 -46.70 16.15 -4.10
C ARG A 254 -46.13 14.86 -4.65
N ASP A 255 -46.90 14.15 -5.48
CA ASP A 255 -46.48 12.87 -6.05
C ASP A 255 -45.22 12.99 -6.92
N LYS A 256 -44.90 14.18 -7.45
CA LYS A 256 -43.67 14.43 -8.22
C LYS A 256 -42.39 14.37 -7.36
N PHE A 257 -42.51 14.63 -6.05
CA PHE A 257 -41.39 14.71 -5.11
C PHE A 257 -41.40 13.59 -4.06
N LYS A 258 -42.43 12.75 -4.07
CA LYS A 258 -42.62 11.66 -3.13
C LYS A 258 -41.43 10.73 -3.08
N PHE A 259 -40.90 10.51 -1.88
CA PHE A 259 -39.76 9.65 -1.63
C PHE A 259 -40.07 8.64 -0.55
N ILE A 260 -40.23 7.38 -0.95
CA ILE A 260 -40.45 6.25 -0.03
C ILE A 260 -39.40 5.20 -0.34
N LYS A 261 -38.57 4.87 0.65
CA LYS A 261 -37.59 3.80 0.52
C LYS A 261 -38.32 2.46 0.37
N ASN A 262 -37.87 1.64 -0.58
CA ASN A 262 -38.40 0.31 -0.79
C ASN A 262 -37.96 -0.61 0.36
N LYS A 263 -38.92 -1.16 1.12
CA LYS A 263 -38.63 -1.98 2.31
C LYS A 263 -37.89 -3.28 1.97
N ASP A 264 -38.23 -3.93 0.86
CA ASP A 264 -37.57 -5.20 0.44
C ASP A 264 -36.12 -4.95 0.02
N LEU A 265 -35.84 -3.83 -0.67
CA LEU A 265 -34.46 -3.41 -0.92
C LEU A 265 -33.71 -3.18 0.39
N GLN A 266 -34.28 -2.42 1.33
CA GLN A 266 -33.64 -2.10 2.62
C GLN A 266 -33.25 -3.36 3.41
N LEU A 267 -34.12 -4.36 3.45
CA LEU A 267 -33.87 -5.63 4.15
C LEU A 267 -32.70 -6.42 3.54
N ARG A 268 -32.36 -6.17 2.27
CA ARG A 268 -31.26 -6.87 1.56
C ARG A 268 -29.95 -6.08 1.54
N LEU A 269 -29.98 -4.79 1.86
CA LEU A 269 -28.77 -3.95 1.83
C LEU A 269 -27.73 -4.38 2.85
N GLU A 270 -28.14 -4.95 3.99
CA GLU A 270 -27.21 -5.44 5.01
C GLU A 270 -26.40 -6.64 4.51
N GLU A 271 -27.06 -7.67 3.99
CA GLU A 271 -26.37 -8.83 3.40
C GLU A 271 -25.52 -8.41 2.19
N PHE A 272 -26.02 -7.48 1.37
CA PHE A 272 -25.29 -6.95 0.23
C PHE A 272 -24.01 -6.18 0.65
N GLU A 273 -24.08 -5.45 1.75
CA GLU A 273 -22.94 -4.75 2.35
C GLU A 273 -21.90 -5.72 2.91
N ASP A 274 -22.33 -6.81 3.54
CA ASP A 274 -21.43 -7.87 4.03
C ASP A 274 -20.66 -8.53 2.89
N MET A 275 -21.32 -8.79 1.75
CA MET A 275 -20.65 -9.30 0.54
C MET A 275 -19.61 -8.31 0.01
N LEU A 276 -19.95 -7.01 -0.05
CA LEU A 276 -19.01 -5.97 -0.45
C LEU A 276 -17.79 -5.90 0.47
N ASP A 277 -18.01 -5.94 1.78
CA ASP A 277 -16.93 -5.92 2.77
C ASP A 277 -16.03 -7.14 2.65
N GLU A 278 -16.59 -8.32 2.38
CA GLU A 278 -15.82 -9.52 2.12
C GLU A 278 -14.90 -9.35 0.90
N MET A 279 -15.43 -8.80 -0.20
CA MET A 279 -14.64 -8.55 -1.41
C MET A 279 -13.49 -7.57 -1.14
N ARG A 280 -13.76 -6.50 -0.37
CA ARG A 280 -12.74 -5.52 0.05
C ARG A 280 -11.67 -6.16 0.94
N GLN A 281 -12.07 -7.00 1.90
CA GLN A 281 -11.15 -7.75 2.77
C GLN A 281 -10.29 -8.74 1.99
N ALA A 282 -10.89 -9.51 1.08
CA ALA A 282 -10.18 -10.48 0.24
C ALA A 282 -9.14 -9.78 -0.65
N ARG A 283 -9.50 -8.62 -1.23
CA ARG A 283 -8.59 -7.77 -2.01
C ARG A 283 -7.41 -7.28 -1.16
N LEU A 284 -7.67 -6.78 0.05
CA LEU A 284 -6.61 -6.32 0.95
C LEU A 284 -5.69 -7.45 1.39
N ALA A 285 -6.24 -8.62 1.71
CA ALA A 285 -5.45 -9.79 2.10
C ALA A 285 -4.49 -10.25 0.99
N ILE A 286 -4.97 -10.37 -0.25
CA ILE A 286 -4.12 -10.83 -1.35
C ILE A 286 -3.08 -9.79 -1.76
N ILE A 287 -3.45 -8.50 -1.81
CA ILE A 287 -2.50 -7.42 -2.14
C ILE A 287 -1.48 -7.25 -1.01
N GLY A 288 -1.91 -7.34 0.25
CA GLY A 288 -1.04 -7.28 1.41
C GLY A 288 -0.01 -8.40 1.41
N TRP A 289 -0.43 -9.64 1.15
CA TRP A 289 0.48 -10.77 1.01
C TRP A 289 1.37 -10.65 -0.24
N ALA A 290 0.85 -10.18 -1.37
CA ALA A 290 1.64 -10.00 -2.59
C ALA A 290 2.83 -9.04 -2.37
N LYS A 291 2.68 -8.03 -1.51
CA LYS A 291 3.77 -7.11 -1.13
C LYS A 291 4.88 -7.77 -0.30
N THR A 292 4.61 -8.91 0.32
CA THR A 292 5.62 -9.68 1.10
C THR A 292 6.35 -10.71 0.25
N LEU A 293 5.98 -10.85 -1.02
CA LEU A 293 6.62 -11.80 -1.91
C LEU A 293 8.05 -11.35 -2.24
N PRO A 294 8.97 -12.29 -2.45
CA PRO A 294 10.32 -11.97 -2.89
C PRO A 294 10.30 -11.30 -4.27
N TYR A 295 11.41 -10.65 -4.62
CA TYR A 295 11.56 -9.95 -5.90
C TYR A 295 11.30 -10.87 -7.12
N TYR A 296 11.60 -12.15 -6.97
CA TYR A 296 11.34 -13.17 -7.98
C TYR A 296 10.45 -14.28 -7.43
N ILE A 297 9.41 -14.63 -8.20
CA ILE A 297 8.59 -15.83 -8.04
C ILE A 297 8.43 -16.48 -9.41
N LYS A 298 8.21 -17.80 -9.46
CA LYS A 298 7.96 -18.50 -10.73
C LYS A 298 6.76 -17.91 -11.47
N GLU A 299 6.86 -17.82 -12.79
CA GLU A 299 5.82 -17.25 -13.68
C GLU A 299 4.44 -17.92 -13.47
N GLU A 300 4.41 -19.23 -13.20
CA GLU A 300 3.17 -19.96 -12.89
C GLU A 300 2.47 -19.45 -11.62
N HIS A 301 3.23 -19.17 -10.57
CA HIS A 301 2.71 -18.66 -9.30
C HIS A 301 2.28 -17.20 -9.45
N GLU A 302 3.07 -16.39 -10.16
CA GLU A 302 2.71 -15.01 -10.48
C GLU A 302 1.38 -14.92 -11.24
N LYS A 303 1.21 -15.75 -12.28
CA LYS A 303 -0.04 -15.84 -13.04
C LYS A 303 -1.22 -16.20 -12.15
N GLU A 304 -1.05 -17.15 -11.24
CA GLU A 304 -2.13 -17.58 -10.35
C GLU A 304 -2.56 -16.47 -9.38
N VAL A 305 -1.59 -15.77 -8.78
CA VAL A 305 -1.85 -14.60 -7.92
C VAL A 305 -2.53 -13.49 -8.71
N GLY A 306 -2.02 -13.17 -9.91
CA GLY A 306 -2.59 -12.16 -10.80
C GLY A 306 -4.03 -12.47 -11.21
N GLN A 307 -4.35 -13.73 -11.54
CA GLN A 307 -5.71 -14.16 -11.88
C GLN A 307 -6.68 -13.99 -10.71
N MET A 308 -6.25 -14.31 -9.48
CA MET A 308 -7.08 -14.12 -8.28
C MET A 308 -7.33 -12.64 -8.00
N ILE A 309 -6.30 -11.79 -8.09
CA ILE A 309 -6.44 -10.33 -7.93
C ILE A 309 -7.40 -9.77 -8.98
N LYS A 310 -7.24 -10.16 -10.24
CA LYS A 310 -8.10 -9.74 -11.34
C LYS A 310 -9.56 -10.13 -11.09
N LYS A 311 -9.80 -11.39 -10.74
CA LYS A 311 -11.16 -11.89 -10.43
C LYS A 311 -11.83 -11.13 -9.29
N ILE A 312 -11.12 -10.89 -8.19
CA ILE A 312 -11.64 -10.11 -7.06
C ILE A 312 -11.98 -8.69 -7.48
N THR A 313 -11.09 -8.07 -8.28
CA THR A 313 -11.25 -6.69 -8.76
C THR A 313 -12.46 -6.56 -9.68
N GLU A 314 -12.62 -7.46 -10.65
CA GLU A 314 -13.75 -7.47 -11.59
C GLU A 314 -15.08 -7.59 -10.85
N VAL A 315 -15.21 -8.53 -9.91
CA VAL A 315 -16.45 -8.68 -9.14
C VAL A 315 -16.71 -7.46 -8.25
N THR A 316 -15.68 -6.93 -7.58
CA THR A 316 -15.81 -5.72 -6.76
C THR A 316 -16.31 -4.53 -7.59
N GLN A 317 -15.85 -4.39 -8.84
CA GLN A 317 -16.28 -3.31 -9.72
C GLN A 317 -17.77 -3.40 -10.06
N VAL A 318 -18.32 -4.61 -10.24
CA VAL A 318 -19.77 -4.78 -10.46
C VAL A 318 -20.58 -4.32 -9.25
N PHE A 319 -20.12 -4.58 -8.02
CA PHE A 319 -20.75 -4.02 -6.82
C PHE A 319 -20.75 -2.48 -6.85
N TYR A 320 -19.62 -1.87 -7.23
CA TYR A 320 -19.51 -0.41 -7.30
C TYR A 320 -20.49 0.14 -8.35
N ASP A 321 -20.59 -0.47 -9.52
CA ASP A 321 -21.50 -0.03 -10.58
C ASP A 321 -22.97 -0.14 -10.16
N VAL A 322 -23.34 -1.20 -9.43
CA VAL A 322 -24.68 -1.39 -8.87
C VAL A 322 -24.99 -0.32 -7.81
N ILE A 323 -24.08 -0.10 -6.85
CA ILE A 323 -24.26 0.90 -5.78
C ILE A 323 -24.38 2.31 -6.37
N TRP A 324 -23.64 2.61 -7.44
CA TRP A 324 -23.67 3.92 -8.12
C TRP A 324 -25.03 4.23 -8.72
N LYS A 325 -25.67 3.21 -9.31
CA LYS A 325 -26.95 3.33 -10.02
C LYS A 325 -28.16 3.03 -9.13
N MET A 326 -27.92 2.63 -7.87
CA MET A 326 -28.95 2.17 -6.95
C MET A 326 -29.97 3.29 -6.67
N ASP A 327 -31.24 2.97 -6.87
CA ASP A 327 -32.37 3.84 -6.56
C ASP A 327 -33.14 3.27 -5.37
N LEU A 328 -33.11 3.99 -4.25
CA LEU A 328 -33.72 3.54 -2.99
C LEU A 328 -35.24 3.37 -3.04
N THR A 329 -35.91 3.89 -4.08
CA THR A 329 -37.36 3.76 -4.27
C THR A 329 -37.76 2.49 -5.00
N GLN A 330 -36.79 1.81 -5.62
CA GLN A 330 -37.02 0.64 -6.46
C GLN A 330 -36.74 -0.67 -5.69
N GLY A 331 -37.22 -1.78 -6.23
CA GLY A 331 -37.03 -3.10 -5.60
C GLY A 331 -35.61 -3.67 -5.75
N PRO A 332 -35.30 -4.77 -5.05
CA PRO A 332 -33.95 -5.35 -5.01
C PRO A 332 -33.48 -6.03 -6.30
N GLY A 333 -34.33 -6.10 -7.34
CA GLY A 333 -33.92 -6.60 -8.66
C GLY A 333 -32.71 -5.88 -9.24
N GLN A 334 -32.44 -4.65 -8.79
CA GLN A 334 -31.26 -3.86 -9.13
C GLN A 334 -29.94 -4.47 -8.65
N LEU A 335 -29.96 -5.27 -7.57
CA LEU A 335 -28.77 -5.90 -7.00
C LEU A 335 -28.28 -7.11 -7.82
N LYS A 336 -29.16 -7.63 -8.70
CA LYS A 336 -28.93 -8.87 -9.46
C LYS A 336 -27.59 -8.93 -10.18
N PRO A 337 -27.09 -7.90 -10.89
CA PRO A 337 -25.81 -7.97 -11.58
C PRO A 337 -24.63 -8.27 -10.64
N ALA A 338 -24.61 -7.64 -9.46
CA ALA A 338 -23.56 -7.86 -8.46
C ALA A 338 -23.70 -9.24 -7.79
N LEU A 339 -24.93 -9.68 -7.51
CA LEU A 339 -25.19 -11.02 -6.96
C LEU A 339 -24.78 -12.14 -7.94
N GLU A 340 -25.04 -11.97 -9.24
CA GLU A 340 -24.61 -12.90 -10.28
C GLU A 340 -23.09 -12.91 -10.45
N ALA A 341 -22.44 -11.74 -10.45
CA ALA A 341 -20.97 -11.64 -10.50
C ALA A 341 -20.30 -12.28 -9.26
N TYR A 342 -20.93 -12.14 -8.09
CA TYR A 342 -20.51 -12.81 -6.86
C TYR A 342 -20.80 -14.33 -6.87
N ASN A 343 -21.60 -14.80 -7.84
CA ASN A 343 -22.12 -16.15 -7.94
C ASN A 343 -22.87 -16.56 -6.65
N TYR A 344 -23.78 -15.68 -6.22
CA TYR A 344 -24.68 -15.88 -5.08
C TYR A 344 -25.85 -16.80 -5.47
N ASP A 345 -26.05 -17.88 -4.72
CA ASP A 345 -27.08 -18.91 -5.00
C ASP A 345 -28.29 -18.81 -4.06
N GLY A 346 -28.44 -17.70 -3.32
CA GLY A 346 -29.52 -17.55 -2.33
C GLY A 346 -29.21 -18.14 -0.96
N ARG A 347 -28.00 -18.66 -0.75
CA ARG A 347 -27.52 -19.10 0.57
C ARG A 347 -26.43 -18.15 1.07
N ALA A 348 -26.40 -17.93 2.39
CA ALA A 348 -25.34 -17.16 3.04
C ALA A 348 -24.00 -17.91 2.89
N ILE A 349 -23.25 -17.65 1.82
CA ILE A 349 -21.89 -18.16 1.66
C ILE A 349 -20.94 -17.21 2.37
N TYR A 350 -20.86 -17.35 3.70
CA TYR A 350 -19.98 -16.53 4.52
C TYR A 350 -18.50 -16.79 4.18
N LYS A 351 -17.78 -15.72 3.80
CA LYS A 351 -16.32 -15.70 3.58
C LYS A 351 -15.84 -16.54 2.39
N ARG A 352 -16.58 -16.60 1.28
CA ARG A 352 -16.18 -17.30 0.04
C ARG A 352 -14.82 -16.89 -0.51
N TYR A 353 -14.68 -15.63 -0.93
CA TYR A 353 -13.47 -15.08 -1.53
C TYR A 353 -12.35 -14.98 -0.51
N HIS A 354 -12.68 -14.66 0.75
CA HIS A 354 -11.71 -14.73 1.84
C HIS A 354 -11.09 -16.14 1.93
N LYS A 355 -11.90 -17.21 1.97
CA LYS A 355 -11.41 -18.61 1.98
C LYS A 355 -10.61 -18.96 0.74
N LEU A 356 -11.01 -18.50 -0.45
CA LEU A 356 -10.26 -18.73 -1.68
C LEU A 356 -8.86 -18.10 -1.61
N VAL A 357 -8.76 -16.85 -1.14
CA VAL A 357 -7.49 -16.17 -0.92
C VAL A 357 -6.66 -16.88 0.13
N THR A 358 -7.24 -17.24 1.29
CA THR A 358 -6.51 -17.97 2.34
C THR A 358 -5.94 -19.29 1.83
N ARG A 359 -6.71 -20.08 1.06
CA ARG A 359 -6.24 -21.35 0.49
C ARG A 359 -5.13 -21.14 -0.53
N LEU A 360 -5.25 -20.13 -1.38
CA LEU A 360 -4.21 -19.76 -2.35
C LEU A 360 -2.90 -19.43 -1.63
N ILE A 361 -2.96 -18.55 -0.62
CA ILE A 361 -1.80 -18.16 0.18
C ILE A 361 -1.20 -19.37 0.88
N GLN A 362 -2.01 -20.18 1.58
CA GLN A 362 -1.52 -21.36 2.30
C GLN A 362 -0.82 -22.37 1.39
N ARG A 363 -1.28 -22.53 0.14
CA ARG A 363 -0.66 -23.43 -0.83
C ARG A 363 0.63 -22.85 -1.42
N LEU A 364 0.64 -21.58 -1.80
CA LEU A 364 1.79 -20.97 -2.49
C LEU A 364 2.94 -20.58 -1.54
N ASN A 365 2.63 -20.13 -0.32
CA ASN A 365 3.64 -19.66 0.63
C ASN A 365 4.80 -20.67 0.89
N PRO A 366 4.56 -21.97 1.14
CA PRO A 366 5.66 -22.92 1.32
C PRO A 366 6.44 -23.19 0.01
N LEU A 367 5.78 -23.12 -1.15
CA LEU A 367 6.44 -23.33 -2.45
C LEU A 367 7.39 -22.16 -2.76
N ILE A 368 6.90 -20.92 -2.59
CA ILE A 368 7.68 -19.71 -2.80
C ILE A 368 8.88 -19.65 -1.84
N LYS A 369 8.69 -20.01 -0.56
CA LYS A 369 9.81 -20.08 0.40
C LYS A 369 10.87 -21.10 0.01
N ARG A 370 10.46 -22.27 -0.52
CA ARG A 370 11.40 -23.28 -1.01
C ARG A 370 12.20 -22.74 -2.20
N ASP A 371 11.53 -22.07 -3.13
CA ASP A 371 12.18 -21.49 -4.32
C ASP A 371 13.15 -20.36 -3.92
N GLU A 372 12.80 -19.52 -2.95
CA GLU A 372 13.68 -18.46 -2.44
C GLU A 372 14.95 -19.03 -1.79
N MET A 373 14.84 -20.10 -1.00
CA MET A 373 15.99 -20.78 -0.40
C MET A 373 16.88 -21.49 -1.43
N ALA A 374 16.35 -21.78 -2.62
CA ALA A 374 17.06 -22.46 -3.69
C ALA A 374 17.63 -21.52 -4.74
N ALA A 375 17.49 -20.19 -4.58
CA ALA A 375 17.93 -19.21 -5.56
C ALA A 375 19.20 -18.46 -5.12
N SER A 376 20.07 -18.14 -6.08
CA SER A 376 21.32 -17.42 -5.85
C SER A 376 21.51 -16.28 -6.85
N THR A 377 22.36 -15.32 -6.51
CA THR A 377 22.78 -14.25 -7.45
C THR A 377 24.27 -14.26 -7.67
N TYR A 378 24.69 -13.84 -8.86
CA TYR A 378 26.10 -13.65 -9.20
C TYR A 378 26.26 -12.47 -10.15
N ILE A 379 27.49 -12.01 -10.36
CA ILE A 379 27.81 -10.97 -11.34
C ILE A 379 28.55 -11.62 -12.50
N GLN A 380 28.11 -11.35 -13.71
CA GLN A 380 28.82 -11.67 -14.93
C GLN A 380 29.62 -10.44 -15.36
N TRP A 381 30.93 -10.48 -15.12
CA TRP A 381 31.83 -9.37 -15.43
C TRP A 381 32.26 -9.41 -16.90
N GLY A 382 32.38 -8.25 -17.53
CA GLY A 382 32.71 -8.11 -18.94
C GLY A 382 31.51 -8.29 -19.88
N ASN A 383 30.31 -8.55 -19.37
CA ASN A 383 29.10 -8.73 -20.17
C ASN A 383 27.96 -7.86 -19.62
N ASN A 384 27.01 -7.46 -20.46
CA ASN A 384 25.81 -6.73 -20.05
C ASN A 384 24.55 -7.62 -20.02
N ASN A 385 24.72 -8.93 -20.21
CA ASN A 385 23.66 -9.93 -20.11
C ASN A 385 24.14 -11.15 -19.31
N CYS A 386 23.19 -11.99 -18.88
CA CYS A 386 23.46 -13.29 -18.27
C CYS A 386 23.47 -14.36 -19.37
N THR A 387 24.59 -15.00 -19.63
CA THR A 387 24.72 -15.96 -20.77
C THR A 387 24.30 -17.38 -20.44
N ALA A 388 24.20 -17.72 -19.15
CA ALA A 388 23.80 -19.05 -18.70
C ALA A 388 22.31 -19.31 -18.95
N ASP A 389 21.96 -20.56 -19.25
CA ASP A 389 20.57 -20.99 -19.41
C ASP A 389 19.78 -20.87 -18.10
N ASN A 390 18.48 -20.55 -18.21
CA ASN A 390 17.55 -20.40 -17.09
C ASN A 390 18.00 -19.36 -16.03
N VAL A 391 18.74 -18.33 -16.46
CA VAL A 391 19.14 -17.20 -15.61
C VAL A 391 18.50 -15.93 -16.13
N GLN A 392 18.14 -15.04 -15.20
CA GLN A 392 17.52 -13.75 -15.52
C GLN A 392 18.46 -12.60 -15.14
N VAL A 393 18.51 -11.57 -15.98
CA VAL A 393 19.19 -10.31 -15.66
C VAL A 393 18.34 -9.53 -14.68
N LEU A 394 18.88 -9.23 -13.50
CA LEU A 394 18.27 -8.29 -12.54
C LEU A 394 18.52 -6.85 -12.97
N TYR A 395 19.76 -6.53 -13.35
CA TYR A 395 20.14 -5.27 -13.99
C TYR A 395 21.48 -5.39 -14.72
N GLU A 396 21.68 -4.55 -15.74
CA GLU A 396 22.98 -4.31 -16.38
C GLU A 396 23.65 -3.05 -15.81
N GLY A 397 24.97 -2.97 -15.95
CA GLY A 397 25.76 -1.97 -15.26
C GLY A 397 27.21 -1.85 -15.69
N PHE A 398 27.96 -1.13 -14.86
CA PHE A 398 29.38 -0.84 -15.04
C PHE A 398 30.18 -1.28 -13.82
N ALA A 399 31.36 -1.87 -14.04
CA ALA A 399 32.24 -2.23 -12.95
C ALA A 399 32.84 -0.98 -12.32
N ILE A 400 32.76 -0.92 -10.99
CA ILE A 400 33.21 0.21 -10.18
C ILE A 400 34.11 -0.26 -9.03
N SER A 401 35.06 0.60 -8.65
CA SER A 401 35.99 0.39 -7.54
C SER A 401 36.25 1.70 -6.80
N SER A 402 36.82 1.61 -5.60
CA SER A 402 37.43 2.75 -4.94
C SER A 402 38.64 3.27 -5.70
N THR A 403 38.86 4.58 -5.68
CA THR A 403 40.02 5.22 -6.34
C THR A 403 41.26 5.27 -5.46
N GLU A 404 42.45 5.38 -6.08
CA GLU A 404 43.74 5.53 -5.38
C GLU A 404 43.79 6.77 -4.46
N GLU A 405 42.93 7.75 -4.72
CA GLU A 405 42.81 8.99 -3.95
C GLU A 405 42.07 8.81 -2.61
N ALA A 406 41.43 7.66 -2.39
CA ALA A 406 40.69 7.35 -1.17
C ALA A 406 41.50 6.44 -0.21
N SER A 407 41.75 6.91 1.02
CA SER A 407 42.22 6.04 2.11
C SER A 407 41.03 5.34 2.76
N GLY A 408 41.01 4.00 2.75
CA GLY A 408 40.00 3.19 3.49
C GLY A 408 38.76 2.75 2.70
N GLY A 409 38.80 2.74 1.37
CA GLY A 409 37.73 2.17 0.53
C GLY A 409 37.66 0.63 0.54
N PRO A 410 36.52 0.03 0.16
CA PRO A 410 36.38 -1.43 0.06
C PRO A 410 37.24 -2.00 -1.07
N ALA A 411 38.01 -3.03 -0.77
CA ALA A 411 38.89 -3.77 -1.70
C ALA A 411 38.15 -4.62 -2.77
N GLN A 412 36.87 -4.34 -3.05
CA GLN A 412 36.00 -5.18 -3.85
C GLN A 412 35.38 -4.41 -5.02
N TYR A 413 35.35 -5.05 -6.18
CA TYR A 413 34.63 -4.59 -7.35
C TYR A 413 33.12 -4.75 -7.16
N GLU A 414 32.37 -3.72 -7.52
CA GLU A 414 30.91 -3.73 -7.51
C GLU A 414 30.35 -3.48 -8.90
N CYS A 415 29.14 -3.98 -9.15
CA CYS A 415 28.42 -3.75 -10.40
C CYS A 415 27.40 -2.63 -10.19
N ALA A 416 27.71 -1.42 -10.66
CA ALA A 416 26.81 -0.27 -10.54
C ALA A 416 25.71 -0.34 -11.62
N PRO A 417 24.42 -0.19 -11.26
CA PRO A 417 23.35 -0.12 -12.25
C PRO A 417 23.58 1.01 -13.25
N LYS A 418 23.31 0.74 -14.53
CA LYS A 418 23.42 1.74 -15.61
C LYS A 418 22.57 3.00 -15.39
N MET A 419 21.49 2.88 -14.63
CA MET A 419 20.60 3.98 -14.23
C MET A 419 20.59 4.12 -12.71
N PRO A 420 21.54 4.86 -12.10
CA PRO A 420 21.57 5.06 -10.66
C PRO A 420 20.46 6.01 -10.19
N ALA A 421 20.04 5.86 -8.92
CA ALA A 421 19.16 6.83 -8.29
C ALA A 421 19.89 8.18 -8.12
N LYS A 422 19.16 9.30 -8.29
CA LYS A 422 19.73 10.63 -8.07
C LYS A 422 20.04 10.82 -6.58
N GLY A 423 21.31 11.09 -6.27
CA GLY A 423 21.72 11.58 -4.96
C GLY A 423 21.37 13.05 -4.76
N TYR A 424 21.47 13.51 -3.50
CA TYR A 424 21.45 14.93 -3.19
C TYR A 424 22.86 15.49 -3.32
N ASP A 425 22.99 16.66 -3.96
CA ASP A 425 24.26 17.37 -4.05
C ASP A 425 24.53 18.07 -2.71
N LEU A 426 25.28 17.39 -1.84
CA LEU A 426 25.69 17.90 -0.54
C LEU A 426 27.21 18.00 -0.55
N ASP A 427 27.74 19.18 -0.21
CA ASP A 427 29.16 19.38 0.02
C ASP A 427 29.57 18.58 1.28
N VAL A 428 30.09 17.38 1.05
CA VAL A 428 30.47 16.41 2.09
C VAL A 428 31.81 16.74 2.77
N GLY A 429 32.40 17.92 2.50
CA GLY A 429 33.65 18.32 3.11
C GLY A 429 34.84 17.44 2.71
N PRO A 430 35.98 17.52 3.44
CA PRO A 430 37.25 16.95 2.99
C PRO A 430 37.42 15.44 3.22
N VAL A 431 36.56 14.80 4.03
CA VAL A 431 36.65 13.36 4.35
C VAL A 431 35.55 12.62 3.59
N ARG A 432 35.92 12.00 2.46
CA ARG A 432 35.00 11.27 1.58
C ARG A 432 35.70 10.07 0.95
N SER A 433 34.92 9.06 0.60
CA SER A 433 35.38 7.93 -0.21
C SER A 433 34.96 8.14 -1.66
N TYR A 434 35.86 7.86 -2.60
CA TYR A 434 35.58 7.96 -4.02
C TYR A 434 35.21 6.59 -4.61
N LEU A 435 34.37 6.64 -5.64
CA LEU A 435 33.95 5.49 -6.42
C LEU A 435 34.06 5.86 -7.90
N ALA A 436 34.79 5.07 -8.68
CA ALA A 436 35.00 5.31 -10.10
C ALA A 436 34.78 4.05 -10.92
N GLY A 437 34.49 4.24 -12.21
CA GLY A 437 34.46 3.17 -13.19
C GLY A 437 35.85 2.58 -13.44
N ILE A 438 35.88 1.30 -13.82
CA ILE A 438 37.11 0.55 -14.08
C ILE A 438 37.20 0.26 -15.56
N ARG A 439 38.41 0.36 -16.09
CA ARG A 439 38.70 -0.01 -17.48
C ARG A 439 39.62 -1.20 -17.62
N TYR A 440 39.54 -1.87 -18.75
CA TYR A 440 40.55 -2.84 -19.17
C TYR A 440 41.91 -2.16 -19.32
N THR A 441 42.99 -2.82 -18.89
CA THR A 441 44.34 -2.37 -19.24
C THR A 441 44.56 -2.41 -20.75
N GLU A 442 45.54 -1.63 -21.21
CA GLU A 442 46.05 -1.77 -22.58
C GLU A 442 46.50 -3.21 -22.84
N PHE A 443 45.95 -3.83 -23.89
CA PHE A 443 46.35 -5.14 -24.37
C PHE A 443 47.26 -5.00 -25.60
N ASP A 444 48.36 -5.76 -25.64
CA ASP A 444 49.10 -5.91 -26.88
C ASP A 444 48.22 -6.67 -27.90
N LYS A 445 48.21 -6.19 -29.16
CA LYS A 445 47.33 -6.69 -30.22
C LYS A 445 47.54 -8.17 -30.50
N ASP A 446 48.74 -8.67 -30.22
CA ASP A 446 49.12 -10.08 -30.43
C ASP A 446 48.88 -10.97 -29.20
N VAL A 447 48.40 -10.39 -28.07
CA VAL A 447 48.40 -11.04 -26.75
C VAL A 447 47.01 -11.01 -26.07
N ASN A 448 45.97 -10.56 -26.77
CA ASN A 448 44.61 -10.51 -26.25
C ASN A 448 43.94 -11.91 -26.23
N PRO A 449 43.61 -12.46 -25.05
CA PRO A 449 43.08 -13.81 -24.96
C PRO A 449 41.54 -13.88 -25.06
N PHE A 450 40.85 -12.73 -25.12
CA PHE A 450 39.40 -12.68 -25.23
C PHE A 450 38.91 -13.09 -26.63
N GLN A 451 37.71 -13.66 -26.66
CA GLN A 451 37.04 -14.16 -27.85
C GLN A 451 35.86 -13.26 -28.24
N GLY A 452 35.30 -13.49 -29.42
CA GLY A 452 34.14 -12.75 -29.93
C GLY A 452 34.47 -11.47 -30.69
N SER A 453 33.43 -10.82 -31.22
CA SER A 453 33.56 -9.66 -32.11
C SER A 453 34.15 -8.42 -31.42
N ASN A 454 33.94 -8.29 -30.11
CA ASN A 454 34.37 -7.10 -29.36
C ASN A 454 35.80 -7.20 -28.85
N ALA A 455 36.37 -8.41 -28.75
CA ALA A 455 37.67 -8.65 -28.11
C ALA A 455 38.75 -7.67 -28.56
N LYS A 456 38.87 -7.41 -29.86
CA LYS A 456 39.90 -6.50 -30.42
C LYS A 456 39.80 -5.04 -29.97
N ASN A 457 38.63 -4.62 -29.48
CA ASN A 457 38.32 -3.22 -29.18
C ASN A 457 37.98 -2.96 -27.70
N ILE A 458 38.10 -3.95 -26.82
CA ILE A 458 37.82 -3.77 -25.38
C ILE A 458 38.97 -3.08 -24.63
N SER A 459 40.18 -3.06 -25.21
CA SER A 459 41.36 -2.43 -24.62
C SER A 459 41.03 -0.99 -24.23
N GLU A 460 41.39 -0.60 -23.01
CA GLU A 460 41.17 0.74 -22.45
C GLU A 460 39.70 1.17 -22.31
N LYS A 461 38.72 0.32 -22.63
CA LYS A 461 37.30 0.59 -22.42
C LYS A 461 36.85 0.25 -21.01
N GLY A 462 35.78 0.89 -20.58
CA GLY A 462 35.12 0.58 -19.32
C GLY A 462 34.54 -0.84 -19.31
N VAL A 463 34.64 -1.52 -18.18
CA VAL A 463 34.20 -2.91 -17.99
C VAL A 463 32.69 -2.94 -17.71
N THR A 464 31.91 -3.62 -18.54
CA THR A 464 30.47 -3.82 -18.31
C THR A 464 30.22 -4.96 -17.33
N CYS A 465 29.06 -5.00 -16.71
CA CYS A 465 28.65 -6.11 -15.85
C CYS A 465 27.13 -6.33 -15.88
N ALA A 466 26.70 -7.55 -15.55
CA ALA A 466 25.30 -7.89 -15.33
C ALA A 466 25.12 -8.60 -13.98
N LYS A 467 24.13 -8.18 -13.20
CA LYS A 467 23.71 -8.88 -11.99
C LYS A 467 22.68 -9.93 -12.38
N CYS A 468 23.00 -11.19 -12.12
CA CYS A 468 22.25 -12.35 -12.58
C CYS A 468 21.52 -13.06 -11.44
N HIS A 469 20.29 -13.49 -11.68
CA HIS A 469 19.47 -14.30 -10.79
C HIS A 469 19.35 -15.73 -11.33
N SER A 470 19.83 -16.70 -10.57
CA SER A 470 19.72 -18.12 -10.88
C SER A 470 18.71 -18.77 -9.93
N PRO A 471 17.47 -19.02 -10.40
CA PRO A 471 16.35 -19.42 -9.55
C PRO A 471 16.49 -20.84 -8.97
N ASP A 472 17.25 -21.72 -9.62
CA ASP A 472 17.43 -23.12 -9.22
C ASP A 472 18.85 -23.41 -8.71
N SER A 473 19.54 -22.41 -8.15
CA SER A 473 20.92 -22.54 -7.65
C SER A 473 21.04 -22.26 -6.15
N PHE A 474 21.43 -23.29 -5.39
CA PHE A 474 21.66 -23.18 -3.95
C PHE A 474 22.89 -22.33 -3.62
N SER A 475 23.92 -22.39 -4.46
CA SER A 475 25.15 -21.64 -4.28
C SER A 475 25.80 -21.34 -5.63
N VAL A 476 26.51 -20.22 -5.70
CA VAL A 476 27.35 -19.86 -6.85
C VAL A 476 28.76 -19.54 -6.34
N ALA A 477 29.77 -20.06 -7.02
CA ALA A 477 31.18 -19.84 -6.66
C ALA A 477 32.03 -19.60 -7.91
N MET A 478 33.01 -18.70 -7.78
CA MET A 478 34.08 -18.54 -8.76
C MET A 478 35.23 -19.49 -8.41
N LEU A 479 35.68 -20.26 -9.40
CA LEU A 479 36.86 -21.12 -9.29
C LEU A 479 37.97 -20.57 -10.19
N SER A 480 39.15 -20.35 -9.61
CA SER A 480 40.34 -19.86 -10.33
C SER A 480 41.19 -21.01 -10.87
N ALA A 481 41.96 -20.74 -11.92
CA ALA A 481 42.88 -21.67 -12.58
C ALA A 481 42.22 -22.95 -13.11
N THR A 482 40.92 -22.90 -13.43
CA THR A 482 40.17 -23.99 -14.05
C THR A 482 39.05 -23.41 -14.93
N GLU A 483 38.70 -24.15 -15.98
CA GLU A 483 37.54 -23.89 -16.83
C GLU A 483 36.38 -24.85 -16.54
N LYS A 484 36.61 -25.84 -15.67
CA LYS A 484 35.67 -26.91 -15.39
C LYS A 484 35.09 -26.75 -14.00
N CYS A 485 33.76 -26.76 -13.93
CA CYS A 485 33.03 -26.90 -12.69
C CYS A 485 33.15 -28.33 -12.13
N PRO A 486 32.98 -28.52 -10.81
CA PRO A 486 32.78 -29.82 -10.20
C PRO A 486 31.62 -30.57 -10.87
N VAL A 487 31.64 -31.90 -10.81
CA VAL A 487 30.68 -32.76 -11.54
C VAL A 487 29.21 -32.44 -11.23
N THR A 488 28.91 -31.97 -10.03
CA THR A 488 27.55 -31.64 -9.57
C THR A 488 27.15 -30.18 -9.77
N TRP A 489 27.99 -29.40 -10.45
CA TRP A 489 27.81 -27.95 -10.64
C TRP A 489 27.70 -27.63 -12.12
N GLU A 490 26.83 -26.68 -12.45
CA GLU A 490 26.68 -26.18 -13.82
C GLU A 490 27.56 -24.95 -14.04
N THR A 491 28.05 -24.81 -15.27
CA THR A 491 28.87 -23.66 -15.68
C THR A 491 27.96 -22.49 -16.00
N MET A 492 28.16 -21.36 -15.33
CA MET A 492 27.45 -20.11 -15.59
C MET A 492 28.14 -19.33 -16.70
N TYR A 493 29.45 -19.13 -16.58
CA TYR A 493 30.31 -18.61 -17.64
C TYR A 493 31.78 -18.94 -17.35
N THR A 494 32.61 -18.91 -18.39
CA THR A 494 34.08 -19.05 -18.32
C THR A 494 34.75 -17.73 -18.65
N GLY A 495 35.99 -17.57 -18.22
CA GLY A 495 36.67 -16.29 -18.32
C GLY A 495 38.16 -16.32 -18.01
N TYR A 496 38.69 -15.12 -17.86
CA TYR A 496 40.04 -14.88 -17.39
C TYR A 496 40.02 -14.22 -16.01
N LEU A 497 40.91 -14.67 -15.13
CA LEU A 497 41.07 -14.09 -13.82
C LEU A 497 41.76 -12.74 -13.98
N MET A 498 41.15 -11.71 -13.42
CA MET A 498 41.65 -10.34 -13.53
C MET A 498 41.61 -9.65 -12.17
N SER A 499 42.56 -8.73 -11.96
CA SER A 499 42.69 -7.92 -10.75
C SER A 499 43.29 -6.56 -11.09
N THR A 500 43.31 -5.65 -10.11
CA THR A 500 43.90 -4.32 -10.32
C THR A 500 45.37 -4.42 -10.73
N ARG A 501 45.79 -3.50 -11.61
CA ARG A 501 47.21 -3.25 -11.91
C ARG A 501 47.86 -2.30 -10.90
N ALA A 502 47.06 -1.58 -10.10
CA ALA A 502 47.54 -0.56 -9.18
C ALA A 502 48.46 -1.16 -8.10
N PHE A 503 49.60 -0.52 -7.87
CA PHE A 503 50.60 -0.98 -6.88
C PHE A 503 50.19 -0.70 -5.43
N THR A 504 49.21 0.18 -5.21
CA THR A 504 48.83 0.73 -3.90
C THR A 504 47.50 0.20 -3.38
N GLN A 505 46.73 -0.52 -4.20
CA GLN A 505 45.43 -1.08 -3.81
C GLN A 505 45.42 -2.61 -3.89
N SER A 506 44.99 -3.26 -2.81
CA SER A 506 44.60 -4.67 -2.88
C SER A 506 43.16 -4.76 -3.37
N THR A 507 42.90 -5.46 -4.48
CA THR A 507 41.54 -5.80 -4.92
C THR A 507 41.35 -7.32 -4.98
N ARG A 508 40.11 -7.80 -4.85
CA ARG A 508 39.80 -9.23 -5.06
C ARG A 508 39.87 -9.56 -6.55
N TYR A 509 40.35 -10.76 -6.86
CA TYR A 509 40.24 -11.30 -8.22
C TYR A 509 38.78 -11.47 -8.63
N ILE A 510 38.46 -11.10 -9.86
CA ILE A 510 37.19 -11.41 -10.51
C ILE A 510 37.41 -12.24 -11.77
N CYS A 511 36.38 -12.99 -12.14
CA CYS A 511 36.35 -13.72 -13.41
C CYS A 511 35.67 -12.86 -14.45
N VAL A 512 36.40 -12.45 -15.48
CA VAL A 512 35.86 -11.65 -16.59
C VAL A 512 35.57 -12.57 -17.76
N ASP A 513 34.33 -12.51 -18.25
CA ASP A 513 33.79 -13.31 -19.37
C ASP A 513 34.77 -13.34 -20.55
N ASP A 514 35.03 -14.53 -21.09
CA ASP A 514 35.92 -14.71 -22.21
C ASP A 514 35.34 -14.21 -23.54
N THR A 515 34.04 -13.90 -23.58
CA THR A 515 33.32 -13.26 -24.69
C THR A 515 32.73 -11.91 -24.29
N PRO A 516 33.56 -10.89 -24.03
CA PRO A 516 33.08 -9.64 -23.48
C PRO A 516 32.12 -8.90 -24.41
N ALA A 517 31.11 -8.25 -23.82
CA ALA A 517 30.29 -7.26 -24.49
C ALA A 517 31.11 -6.05 -24.91
N ALA A 518 30.50 -5.13 -25.68
CA ALA A 518 31.17 -3.89 -26.02
C ALA A 518 31.40 -3.07 -24.74
N GLY A 519 32.67 -2.74 -24.46
CA GLY A 519 33.00 -1.80 -23.39
C GLY A 519 32.46 -0.40 -23.70
N TYR A 520 32.33 0.42 -22.66
CA TYR A 520 31.86 1.81 -22.81
C TYR A 520 33.05 2.79 -22.86
N GLU A 521 32.85 3.91 -23.54
CA GLU A 521 33.81 5.01 -23.52
C GLU A 521 33.76 5.69 -22.15
N MET A 522 34.94 5.89 -21.57
CA MET A 522 35.11 6.71 -20.37
C MET A 522 35.71 8.05 -20.80
N ASP A 523 35.28 9.14 -20.20
CA ASP A 523 35.82 10.46 -20.50
C ASP A 523 37.33 10.49 -20.21
N ALA A 524 38.11 10.85 -21.22
CA ALA A 524 39.57 10.69 -21.22
C ALA A 524 40.33 11.67 -20.30
N GLU A 525 39.63 12.67 -19.75
CA GLU A 525 40.23 13.77 -18.98
C GLU A 525 40.20 13.57 -17.46
N GLU A 526 39.45 12.60 -16.92
CA GLU A 526 39.42 12.34 -15.48
C GLU A 526 40.14 11.03 -15.15
N ASP A 527 41.03 11.12 -14.16
CA ASP A 527 41.95 10.11 -13.61
C ASP A 527 41.32 8.75 -13.21
N ALA A 528 40.69 8.03 -14.14
CA ALA A 528 40.41 6.60 -13.98
C ALA A 528 41.71 5.81 -14.16
N ARG A 529 42.59 5.95 -13.16
CA ARG A 529 43.84 5.19 -13.05
C ARG A 529 43.61 3.72 -12.71
N ASP A 530 42.42 3.40 -12.22
CA ASP A 530 42.07 2.02 -11.89
C ASP A 530 41.78 1.21 -13.14
N THR A 531 42.73 0.35 -13.44
CA THR A 531 42.69 -0.58 -14.56
C THR A 531 42.68 -2.00 -14.04
N ILE A 532 41.95 -2.87 -14.72
CA ILE A 532 41.96 -4.29 -14.44
C ILE A 532 42.82 -5.02 -15.47
N ALA A 533 43.79 -5.81 -14.98
CA ALA A 533 44.78 -6.52 -15.77
C ALA A 533 44.54 -8.04 -15.72
N LEU A 534 44.98 -8.73 -16.77
CA LEU A 534 45.03 -10.19 -16.80
C LEU A 534 46.01 -10.70 -15.74
N THR A 535 45.56 -11.64 -14.92
CA THR A 535 46.44 -12.32 -13.97
C THR A 535 47.26 -13.38 -14.71
N VAL A 536 48.58 -13.36 -14.51
CA VAL A 536 49.52 -14.31 -15.10
C VAL A 536 50.31 -15.05 -14.04
N VAL A 537 50.79 -16.26 -14.37
CA VAL A 537 51.70 -17.02 -13.52
C VAL A 537 53.05 -16.29 -13.41
N HIS A 538 53.41 -15.89 -12.19
CA HIS A 538 54.71 -15.30 -11.89
C HIS A 538 55.77 -16.36 -11.57
N PHE A 539 56.97 -16.20 -12.14
CA PHE A 539 58.16 -17.00 -11.78
C PHE A 539 59.42 -16.11 -11.68
N PRO A 540 60.26 -16.29 -10.64
CA PRO A 540 60.20 -17.36 -9.63
C PRO A 540 59.05 -17.15 -8.61
N GLY A 541 58.29 -18.22 -8.36
CA GLY A 541 57.19 -18.26 -7.39
C GLY A 541 56.98 -19.71 -6.96
N SER A 542 56.44 -19.94 -5.75
CA SER A 542 56.30 -21.29 -5.17
C SER A 542 55.20 -22.15 -5.84
N LEU A 543 54.83 -21.85 -7.09
CA LEU A 543 53.89 -22.66 -7.87
C LEU A 543 54.65 -23.81 -8.57
N PRO A 544 54.06 -25.02 -8.68
CA PRO A 544 54.69 -26.14 -9.36
C PRO A 544 54.92 -25.86 -10.87
N PRO A 545 56.18 -25.79 -11.34
CA PRO A 545 56.52 -25.42 -12.73
C PRO A 545 56.08 -26.46 -13.77
N GLU A 546 55.87 -27.71 -13.37
CA GLU A 546 55.30 -28.77 -14.20
C GLU A 546 53.81 -28.58 -14.51
N THR A 547 53.11 -27.75 -13.74
CA THR A 547 51.66 -27.51 -13.89
C THR A 547 51.36 -26.08 -14.33
N TYR A 548 52.12 -25.10 -13.83
CA TYR A 548 51.93 -23.69 -14.13
C TYR A 548 53.03 -23.17 -15.05
N VAL A 549 52.64 -22.80 -16.28
CA VAL A 549 53.55 -22.23 -17.27
C VAL A 549 53.76 -20.75 -16.98
N LYS A 550 55.02 -20.31 -16.89
CA LYS A 550 55.38 -18.91 -16.69
C LYS A 550 54.69 -18.00 -17.72
N ASN A 551 54.16 -16.87 -17.26
CA ASN A 551 53.43 -15.87 -18.06
C ASN A 551 52.12 -16.35 -18.70
N ALA A 552 51.65 -17.56 -18.39
CA ALA A 552 50.34 -18.01 -18.86
C ALA A 552 49.21 -17.26 -18.14
N PHE A 553 48.15 -16.90 -18.88
CA PHE A 553 46.94 -16.32 -18.31
C PHE A 553 46.20 -17.33 -17.46
N ILE A 554 45.67 -16.88 -16.33
CA ILE A 554 44.86 -17.71 -15.44
C ILE A 554 43.41 -17.71 -15.91
N ARG A 555 42.91 -18.88 -16.29
CA ARG A 555 41.49 -19.10 -16.59
C ARG A 555 40.65 -19.15 -15.32
N CYS A 556 39.37 -18.86 -15.43
CA CYS A 556 38.42 -18.98 -14.34
C CYS A 556 37.06 -19.45 -14.86
N VAL A 557 36.24 -19.93 -13.94
CA VAL A 557 34.87 -20.35 -14.22
C VAL A 557 33.97 -19.95 -13.05
N VAL A 558 32.77 -19.49 -13.35
CA VAL A 558 31.71 -19.28 -12.36
C VAL A 558 30.76 -20.45 -12.46
N CYS A 559 30.57 -21.14 -11.33
CA CYS A 559 29.82 -22.38 -11.24
C CYS A 559 28.64 -22.22 -10.29
N ALA A 560 27.51 -22.85 -10.61
CA ALA A 560 26.35 -22.90 -9.73
C ALA A 560 25.94 -24.32 -9.37
N MET A 561 25.70 -24.56 -8.08
CA MET A 561 25.18 -25.83 -7.57
C MET A 561 23.66 -25.84 -7.72
N LYS A 562 23.12 -26.67 -8.62
CA LYS A 562 21.68 -26.73 -8.88
C LYS A 562 20.93 -27.48 -7.78
N SER A 563 19.77 -26.95 -7.38
CA SER A 563 18.92 -27.50 -6.31
C SER A 563 18.48 -28.94 -6.57
N ASN A 564 18.24 -29.31 -7.82
CA ASN A 564 17.81 -30.65 -8.23
C ASN A 564 18.91 -31.72 -8.09
N GLN A 565 20.16 -31.33 -7.85
CA GLN A 565 21.28 -32.28 -7.65
C GLN A 565 21.66 -32.49 -6.18
N VAL A 566 20.96 -31.82 -5.26
CA VAL A 566 21.17 -31.96 -3.80
C VAL A 566 20.08 -32.88 -3.25
N SER A 567 20.31 -34.19 -3.30
CA SER A 567 19.52 -35.13 -2.50
C SER A 567 19.94 -35.00 -1.04
N PHE A 568 19.08 -34.41 -0.21
CA PHE A 568 19.19 -34.50 1.25
C PHE A 568 18.70 -35.85 1.77
#